data_AF-A0A2W4YSG2-F1
#
_entry.id   AF-A0A2W4YSG2-F1
#
_cell.length_a   1.000
_cell.length_b   1.000
_cell.length_c   1.000
_cell.angle_alpha   90.00
_cell.angle_beta   90.00
_cell.angle_gamma   90.00
#
_symmetry.space_group_name_H-M   'P 1'
#
loop_
_entity.id
_entity.type
_entity.pdbx_description
1 polymer ?
#
loop_
_entity_poly.entity_id
_entity_poly.type
_entity_poly.pdbx_seq_one_letter_code
_entity_poly.pdbx_strand_id
1 'polypeptide(L)' 'MISPAIEYITDADGNPKAVVIPIGLWRQLLPAGNDSLQNLAENLEDHCLNNAMDEAQNSPLINREDALFFLEEDKED' A
#
# COMPACT_ATOMS: atom_id res chain seq x y z
N MET A 1 2.71 -8.24 -17.92
CA MET A 1 2.01 -6.98 -17.59
C MET A 1 3.04 -6.07 -16.94
N ILE A 2 3.28 -4.88 -17.50
CA ILE A 2 4.23 -3.93 -16.93
C ILE A 2 3.45 -3.11 -15.92
N SER A 3 3.62 -3.38 -14.62
CA SER A 3 3.15 -2.47 -13.58
C SER A 3 3.91 -1.15 -13.77
N PRO A 4 3.23 -0.01 -14.00
CA PRO A 4 3.94 1.24 -14.20
C PRO A 4 4.65 1.59 -12.88
N ALA A 5 5.97 1.69 -12.92
CA ALA A 5 6.77 1.88 -11.72
C ALA A 5 6.50 3.25 -11.10
N ILE A 6 6.43 3.31 -9.77
CA ILE A 6 6.47 4.56 -9.03
C ILE A 6 7.89 5.12 -9.17
N GLU A 7 8.01 6.37 -9.58
CA GLU A 7 9.30 7.05 -9.73
C GLU A 7 9.41 8.22 -8.76
N TYR A 8 10.64 8.61 -8.40
CA TYR A 8 10.90 9.74 -7.51
C TYR A 8 11.61 10.85 -8.27
N ILE A 9 11.14 12.09 -8.08
CA ILE A 9 11.82 13.29 -8.55
C ILE A 9 12.76 13.72 -7.43
N THR A 10 14.06 13.75 -7.71
CA THR A 10 15.09 14.17 -6.75
C THR A 10 15.57 15.59 -7.05
N ASP A 11 16.15 16.24 -6.03
CA ASP A 11 16.92 17.46 -6.24
C ASP A 11 18.36 17.20 -6.72
N ALA A 12 19.13 18.27 -6.84
CA ALA A 12 20.52 18.23 -7.29
C ALA A 12 21.43 17.42 -6.35
N ASP A 13 21.06 17.29 -5.08
CA ASP A 13 21.79 16.52 -4.07
C ASP A 13 21.31 15.06 -3.99
N GLY A 14 20.34 14.67 -4.83
CA GLY A 14 19.76 13.33 -4.87
C GLY A 14 18.65 13.09 -3.84
N ASN A 15 18.21 14.13 -3.12
CA ASN A 15 17.15 13.98 -2.13
C ASN A 15 15.77 13.96 -2.80
N PRO A 16 14.89 12.98 -2.47
CA PRO A 16 13.54 12.94 -3.01
C PRO A 16 12.71 14.18 -2.63
N LYS A 17 12.09 14.83 -3.62
CA LYS A 17 11.20 15.98 -3.44
C LYS A 17 9.75 15.71 -3.83
N ALA A 18 9.53 14.76 -4.75
CA ALA A 18 8.19 14.37 -5.17
C ALA A 18 8.18 12.93 -5.68
N VAL A 19 6.97 12.38 -5.78
CA VAL A 19 6.71 11.05 -6.32
C VAL A 19 5.85 11.17 -7.58
N VAL A 20 6.21 10.43 -8.62
CA VAL A 20 5.44 10.29 -9.85
C VAL A 20 4.63 9.01 -9.73
N ILE A 21 3.32 9.19 -9.55
CA ILE A 21 2.37 8.09 -9.51
C ILE A 21 1.70 7.98 -10.90
N PRO A 22 1.67 6.78 -11.52
CA PRO A 22 1.01 6.57 -12.80
C PRO A 22 -0.49 6.92 -12.76
N ILE A 23 -1.00 7.52 -13.84
CA ILE A 23 -2.40 8.00 -13.90
C ILE A 23 -3.44 6.89 -13.68
N GLY A 24 -3.10 5.64 -14.03
CA GLY A 24 -3.95 4.49 -13.76
C GLY A 24 -4.16 4.24 -12.26
N LEU A 25 -3.09 4.39 -11.46
CA LEU A 25 -3.15 4.25 -10.01
C LEU A 25 -3.89 5.43 -9.37
N TRP A 26 -3.64 6.65 -9.85
CA TRP A 26 -4.38 7.84 -9.40
C TRP A 26 -5.90 7.69 -9.56
N ARG A 27 -6.37 7.10 -10.67
CA ARG A 27 -7.81 6.91 -10.91
C ARG A 27 -8.45 5.87 -9.99
N GLN A 28 -7.67 4.94 -9.45
CA GLN A 28 -8.13 4.00 -8.45
C GLN A 28 -8.22 4.67 -7.07
N LEU A 29 -7.25 5.54 -6.76
CA LEU A 29 -7.17 6.26 -5.49
C LEU A 29 -8.10 7.49 -5.42
N LEU A 30 -8.39 8.13 -6.56
CA LEU A 30 -9.24 9.32 -6.67
C LEU A 30 -10.18 9.17 -7.87
N PRO A 31 -11.30 8.45 -7.70
CA PRO A 31 -12.25 8.21 -8.78
C PRO A 31 -12.96 9.49 -9.26
N ALA A 32 -13.07 10.51 -8.41
CA ALA A 32 -13.62 11.82 -8.74
C ALA A 32 -12.57 12.93 -8.52
N GLY A 33 -12.32 13.75 -9.53
CA GLY A 33 -11.21 14.72 -9.58
C GLY A 33 -11.27 15.90 -8.59
N ASN A 34 -12.09 15.81 -7.55
CA ASN A 34 -12.37 16.85 -6.56
C ASN A 34 -12.50 16.30 -5.12
N ASP A 35 -12.01 15.09 -4.88
CA ASP A 35 -11.97 14.49 -3.55
C ASP A 35 -10.92 15.15 -2.63
N SER A 36 -11.21 15.14 -1.33
CA SER A 36 -10.35 15.75 -0.32
C SER A 36 -9.04 14.96 -0.10
N LEU A 37 -8.02 15.56 0.51
CA LEU A 37 -6.81 14.83 0.93
C LEU A 37 -7.11 13.72 1.93
N GLN A 38 -8.16 13.87 2.74
CA GLN A 38 -8.61 12.84 3.67
C GLN A 38 -9.15 11.61 2.90
N ASN A 39 -9.97 11.85 1.88
CA ASN A 39 -10.48 10.79 1.00
C ASN A 39 -9.33 10.09 0.25
N LEU A 40 -8.29 10.83 -0.16
CA LEU A 40 -7.10 10.23 -0.76
C LEU A 40 -6.41 9.25 0.20
N ALA A 41 -6.25 9.64 1.47
CA ALA A 41 -5.59 8.80 2.47
C ALA A 41 -6.39 7.52 2.72
N GLU A 42 -7.70 7.63 2.89
CA GLU A 42 -8.61 6.49 3.08
C GLU A 42 -8.60 5.56 1.86
N ASN A 43 -8.74 6.10 0.65
CA ASN A 43 -8.71 5.29 -0.57
C ASN A 43 -7.35 4.61 -0.79
N LEU A 44 -6.25 5.23 -0.35
CA LEU A 44 -4.92 4.63 -0.40
C LEU A 44 -4.79 3.48 0.60
N GLU A 45 -5.28 3.66 1.82
CA GLU A 45 -5.32 2.59 2.83
C GLU A 45 -6.14 1.40 2.31
N ASP A 46 -7.35 1.65 1.82
CA ASP A 46 -8.22 0.63 1.25
C ASP A 46 -7.57 -0.08 0.07
N HIS A 47 -6.92 0.65 -0.84
CA HIS A 47 -6.21 0.06 -1.98
C HIS A 47 -5.09 -0.88 -1.52
N CYS A 48 -4.25 -0.43 -0.58
CA CYS A 48 -3.16 -1.23 -0.06
C CYS A 48 -3.66 -2.46 0.70
N LEU A 49 -4.70 -2.32 1.53
CA LEU A 49 -5.28 -3.41 2.30
C LEU A 49 -5.88 -4.47 1.37
N ASN A 50 -6.63 -4.06 0.35
CA ASN A 50 -7.22 -4.99 -0.62
C ASN A 50 -6.14 -5.78 -1.37
N ASN A 51 -5.07 -5.12 -1.83
CA ASN A 51 -3.96 -5.81 -2.47
C ASN A 51 -3.27 -6.81 -1.53
N ALA A 52 -3.05 -6.42 -0.27
CA ALA A 52 -2.47 -7.32 0.73
C ALA A 52 -3.37 -8.55 0.98
N MET A 53 -4.68 -8.37 0.99
CA MET A 53 -5.64 -9.47 1.11
C MET A 53 -5.63 -10.40 -0.12
N ASP A 54 -5.56 -9.83 -1.33
CA ASP A 54 -5.45 -10.60 -2.58
C ASP A 54 -4.15 -11.41 -2.63
N GLU A 55 -3.03 -10.83 -2.20
CA GLU A 55 -1.74 -11.54 -2.08
C GLU A 55 -1.81 -12.66 -1.04
N ALA A 56 -2.42 -12.38 0.12
CA ALA A 56 -2.60 -13.34 1.20
C ALA A 56 -3.57 -14.49 0.85
N GLN A 57 -4.39 -14.36 -0.18
CA GLN A 57 -5.31 -15.42 -0.61
C GLN A 57 -4.58 -16.74 -0.93
N ASN A 58 -3.34 -16.66 -1.41
CA ASN A 58 -2.51 -17.83 -1.73
C ASN A 58 -1.65 -18.30 -0.55
N SER A 59 -1.74 -17.64 0.61
CA SER A 59 -0.98 -18.03 1.80
C SER A 59 -1.64 -19.21 2.52
N PRO A 60 -0.86 -20.16 3.08
CA PRO A 60 -1.40 -21.20 3.95
C PRO A 60 -2.06 -20.57 5.18
N LEU A 61 -3.26 -21.04 5.52
CA LEU A 61 -3.88 -20.68 6.80
C LEU A 61 -3.10 -21.33 7.94
N ILE A 62 -2.64 -20.52 8.89
CA ILE A 62 -2.03 -21.01 10.12
C ILE A 62 -3.12 -21.46 11.10
N ASN A 63 -2.83 -22.48 11.91
CA ASN A 63 -3.75 -22.92 12.95
C ASN A 63 -3.76 -21.91 14.11
N ARG A 64 -4.67 -22.12 15.06
CA ARG A 64 -4.88 -21.20 16.18
C ARG A 64 -3.63 -21.11 17.08
N GLU A 65 -2.96 -22.22 17.32
CA GLU A 65 -1.77 -22.29 18.18
C GLU A 65 -0.62 -21.48 17.55
N ASP A 66 -0.35 -21.68 16.27
CA ASP A 66 0.70 -20.97 15.53
C ASP A 66 0.38 -19.46 15.43
N ALA A 67 -0.90 -19.10 15.26
CA ALA A 67 -1.33 -17.70 15.25
C ALA A 67 -1.13 -17.01 16.60
N LEU A 68 -1.40 -17.70 17.71
CA LEU A 68 -1.18 -17.15 19.05
C LEU A 68 0.32 -16.97 19.34
N PHE A 69 1.15 -17.92 18.92
CA PHE A 69 2.60 -17.83 19.05
C PHE A 69 3.17 -16.60 18.31
N PHE A 70 2.77 -16.40 17.05
CA PHE A 70 3.17 -15.23 16.25
C PHE A 70 2.81 -13.90 16.94
N LEU A 71 1.58 -13.79 17.48
CA LEU A 71 1.11 -12.58 18.17
C LEU A 71 1.78 -12.35 19.54
N GLU A 72 2.43 -13.36 20.11
CA GLU A 72 3.17 -13.27 21.36
C GLU A 72 4.62 -12.86 21.12
N GLU A 73 5.26 -13.33 20.04
CA GLU A 73 6.60 -12.87 19.62
C GLU A 73 6.63 -11.36 19.31
N ASP A 74 5.59 -10.81 18.68
CA ASP A 74 5.47 -9.37 18.38
C ASP A 74 5.33 -8.46 19.63
N LYS A 75 5.23 -9.03 20.84
CA LYS A 75 5.09 -8.27 22.10
C LYS A 75 6.40 -8.14 22.90
N GLU A 76 7.53 -8.68 22.42
CA GLU A 76 8.81 -8.67 23.16
C GLU A 76 9.77 -7.50 22.83
N ASP A 77 9.36 -6.48 22.06
CA ASP A 77 10.14 -5.24 21.82
C ASP A 77 9.65 -4.01 22.60
#